data_AF-A0A7S1PKZ2-F1
#
_entry.id   AF-A0A7S1PKZ2-F1
#
_cell.length_a   1.000
_cell.length_b   1.000
_cell.length_c   1.000
_cell.angle_alpha   90.00
_cell.angle_beta   90.00
_cell.angle_gamma   90.00
#
_symmetry.space_group_name_H-M   'P 1'
#
loop_
_entity.id
_entity.type
_entity.pdbx_description
1 polymer ?
#
loop_
_entity_poly.entity_id
_entity_poly.type
_entity_poly.pdbx_seq_one_letter_code
_entity_poly.pdbx_strand_id
1 'polypeptide(L)'
;SNLPAPPPVPSTCTMCDVAVAEYLCQQCGRLSFCLKCAVSLHDNKFLGSHKLTPVDEPGRGACMTVGDLKGLLAQTVAPTRAAPPPVPSAEIDVAPDRKERVVHDDDSGADAHAEEPTLDL
;
A
#
# COMPACT_ATOMS: atom_id res chain seq x y z
N SER A 1 22.61 -7.04 -42.18
CA SER A 1 21.97 -6.11 -41.25
C SER A 1 21.80 -6.78 -39.92
N ASN A 2 22.52 -6.34 -38.89
CA ASN A 2 22.38 -6.85 -37.52
C ASN A 2 21.64 -5.77 -36.74
N LEU A 3 20.32 -5.69 -36.94
CA LEU A 3 19.51 -4.74 -36.18
C LEU A 3 19.36 -5.30 -34.76
N PRO A 4 19.50 -4.47 -33.71
CA PRO A 4 19.23 -4.90 -32.35
C PRO A 4 17.78 -5.39 -32.27
N ALA A 5 17.57 -6.52 -31.58
CA ALA A 5 16.24 -7.03 -31.33
C ALA A 5 15.38 -5.93 -30.66
N PRO A 6 14.11 -5.76 -31.05
CA PRO A 6 13.24 -4.79 -30.41
C PRO A 6 13.18 -5.08 -28.90
N PRO A 7 13.09 -4.04 -28.05
CA PRO A 7 12.97 -4.23 -26.61
C PRO A 7 11.75 -5.13 -26.35
N PRO A 8 11.83 -6.05 -25.37
CA PRO A 8 10.68 -6.87 -25.00
C PRO A 8 9.54 -5.96 -24.57
N VAL A 9 8.41 -6.05 -25.27
CA VAL A 9 7.20 -5.33 -24.90
C VAL A 9 6.68 -5.89 -23.57
N PRO A 10 6.37 -5.03 -22.58
CA PRO A 10 5.80 -5.49 -21.33
C PRO A 10 4.48 -6.21 -21.61
N SER A 11 4.36 -7.42 -21.08
CA SER A 11 3.13 -8.21 -21.23
C SER A 11 2.07 -7.74 -20.22
N THR A 12 0.79 -7.87 -20.56
CA THR A 12 -0.31 -7.60 -19.64
C THR A 12 -0.54 -8.78 -18.72
N CYS A 13 -1.10 -8.52 -17.54
CA CYS A 13 -1.42 -9.55 -16.56
C CYS A 13 -2.54 -10.46 -17.07
N THR A 14 -2.25 -11.76 -17.20
CA THR A 14 -3.16 -12.80 -17.70
C THR A 14 -4.49 -12.87 -16.92
N MET A 15 -4.50 -12.50 -15.64
CA MET A 15 -5.69 -12.61 -14.78
C MET A 15 -6.65 -11.43 -14.84
N CYS A 16 -6.18 -10.24 -15.20
CA CYS A 16 -7.01 -9.03 -15.13
C CYS A 16 -6.98 -8.20 -16.40
N ASP A 17 -6.02 -8.42 -17.30
CA ASP A 17 -5.83 -7.69 -18.57
C ASP A 17 -5.70 -6.16 -18.45
N VAL A 18 -5.69 -5.61 -17.23
CA VAL A 18 -5.60 -4.17 -16.97
C VAL A 18 -4.18 -3.74 -16.61
N ALA A 19 -3.50 -4.51 -15.76
CA ALA A 19 -2.18 -4.15 -15.24
C ALA A 19 -1.05 -4.78 -16.05
N VAL A 20 0.13 -4.14 -16.01
CA VAL A 20 1.37 -4.73 -16.54
C VAL A 20 1.72 -5.97 -15.72
N ALA A 21 2.14 -7.03 -16.39
CA ALA A 21 2.65 -8.22 -15.75
C ALA A 21 4.11 -8.02 -15.35
N GLU A 22 4.37 -8.22 -14.06
CA GLU A 22 5.68 -8.03 -13.45
C GLU A 22 6.31 -9.37 -13.04
N TYR A 23 5.50 -10.43 -12.92
CA TYR A 23 5.93 -11.73 -12.44
C TYR A 23 5.49 -12.86 -13.35
N LEU A 24 6.35 -13.85 -13.53
CA LEU A 24 6.08 -15.09 -14.25
C LEU A 24 6.04 -16.25 -13.28
N CYS A 25 5.01 -17.09 -13.37
CA CYS A 25 4.96 -18.34 -12.61
C CYS A 25 5.49 -19.51 -13.44
N GLN A 26 6.59 -20.12 -13.03
CA GLN A 26 7.21 -21.21 -13.80
C GLN A 26 6.33 -22.48 -13.83
N GLN A 27 5.52 -22.70 -12.80
CA GLN A 27 4.68 -23.90 -12.65
C GLN A 27 3.28 -23.76 -13.26
N CYS A 28 2.76 -22.54 -13.43
CA CYS A 28 1.47 -22.30 -14.08
C CYS A 28 1.57 -22.26 -15.62
N GLY A 29 2.61 -22.83 -16.23
CA GLY A 29 2.85 -22.75 -17.67
C GLY A 29 3.49 -21.45 -18.14
N ARG A 30 4.31 -20.79 -17.28
CA ARG A 30 4.96 -19.50 -17.56
C ARG A 30 3.98 -18.35 -17.83
N LEU A 31 2.79 -18.41 -17.21
CA LEU A 31 1.84 -17.31 -17.23
C LEU A 31 2.39 -16.10 -16.47
N SER A 32 2.02 -14.91 -16.94
CA SER A 32 2.47 -13.63 -16.43
C SER A 32 1.35 -12.93 -15.63
N PHE A 33 1.71 -12.32 -14.51
CA PHE A 33 0.79 -11.74 -13.53
C PHE A 33 1.30 -10.39 -13.04
N CYS A 34 0.40 -9.46 -12.75
CA CYS A 34 0.73 -8.27 -11.95
C CYS A 34 0.93 -8.67 -10.48
N LEU A 35 1.56 -7.81 -9.69
CA LEU A 35 1.84 -8.07 -8.29
C LEU A 35 0.61 -8.52 -7.48
N LYS A 36 -0.54 -7.85 -7.65
CA LYS A 36 -1.79 -8.18 -6.93
C LYS A 36 -2.32 -9.56 -7.31
N CYS A 37 -2.46 -9.83 -8.61
CA CYS A 37 -2.98 -11.11 -9.09
C CYS A 37 -2.02 -12.26 -8.78
N ALA A 38 -0.70 -12.02 -8.79
CA ALA A 38 0.28 -13.02 -8.38
C ALA A 38 0.05 -13.44 -6.92
N VAL A 39 -0.14 -12.49 -6.00
CA VAL A 39 -0.45 -12.81 -4.60
C VAL A 39 -1.82 -13.44 -4.47
N SER A 40 -2.89 -12.84 -5.02
CA SER A 40 -4.25 -13.37 -4.86
C SER A 40 -4.43 -14.78 -5.40
N LEU A 41 -3.75 -15.14 -6.50
CA LEU A 41 -3.83 -16.48 -7.06
C LEU A 41 -2.97 -17.48 -6.30
N HIS A 42 -1.79 -17.08 -5.82
CA HIS A 42 -0.82 -17.99 -5.21
C HIS A 42 -0.89 -18.04 -3.68
N ASP A 43 -1.68 -17.17 -3.03
CA ASP A 43 -1.87 -17.15 -1.58
C ASP A 43 -2.80 -18.27 -1.07
N ASN A 44 -2.52 -19.50 -1.50
CA ASN A 44 -3.32 -20.68 -1.22
C ASN A 44 -2.39 -21.85 -0.93
N LYS A 45 -2.87 -22.85 -0.17
CA LYS A 45 -2.08 -24.04 0.17
C LYS A 45 -1.59 -24.86 -1.03
N PHE A 46 -2.20 -24.69 -2.21
CA PHE A 46 -1.87 -25.45 -3.41
C PHE A 46 -0.85 -24.75 -4.31
N LEU A 47 -0.90 -23.41 -4.36
CA LEU A 47 -0.12 -22.61 -5.31
C LEU A 47 0.96 -21.76 -4.61
N GLY A 48 0.97 -21.71 -3.28
CA GLY A 48 1.93 -20.91 -2.51
C GLY A 48 3.38 -21.40 -2.61
N SER A 49 3.60 -22.64 -3.05
CA SER A 49 4.92 -23.19 -3.34
C SER A 49 5.40 -22.89 -4.77
N HIS A 50 4.59 -22.21 -5.58
CA HIS A 50 5.00 -21.86 -6.92
C HIS A 50 6.08 -20.77 -6.93
N LYS A 51 7.05 -20.94 -7.83
CA LYS A 51 8.17 -20.02 -8.02
C LYS A 51 7.76 -18.93 -8.98
N LEU A 52 7.79 -17.70 -8.47
CA LEU A 52 7.51 -16.49 -9.22
C LEU A 52 8.83 -15.79 -9.54
N THR A 53 9.05 -15.42 -10.80
CA THR A 53 10.25 -14.69 -11.21
C THR A 53 9.87 -13.34 -11.80
N PRO A 54 10.55 -12.25 -11.42
CA PRO A 54 10.35 -10.94 -12.04
C PRO A 54 10.62 -10.98 -13.55
N VAL A 55 9.79 -10.28 -14.33
CA VAL A 55 9.89 -10.21 -15.79
C VAL A 55 11.08 -9.36 -16.23
N ASP A 56 11.43 -8.30 -15.50
CA ASP A 56 12.52 -7.38 -15.83
C ASP A 56 13.93 -7.93 -15.50
N GLU A 57 14.02 -8.93 -14.63
CA GLU A 57 15.30 -9.55 -14.25
C GLU A 57 15.31 -11.08 -14.42
N PRO A 58 15.01 -11.61 -15.62
CA PRO A 58 14.93 -13.05 -15.85
C PRO A 58 16.32 -13.73 -15.72
N GLY A 59 17.41 -12.96 -15.75
CA GLY A 59 18.79 -13.43 -15.58
C GLY A 59 19.32 -13.45 -14.14
N ARG A 60 18.66 -12.79 -13.18
CA ARG A 60 19.11 -12.81 -11.77
C ARG A 60 18.70 -14.10 -11.05
N GLY A 61 17.78 -14.89 -11.64
CA GLY A 61 17.37 -16.20 -11.12
C GLY A 61 16.66 -16.14 -9.76
N ALA A 62 16.30 -14.94 -9.29
CA ALA A 62 15.65 -14.76 -8.01
C ALA A 62 14.21 -15.29 -8.09
N CYS A 63 14.01 -16.48 -7.53
CA CYS A 63 12.68 -17.04 -7.31
C CYS A 63 12.10 -16.36 -6.07
N MET A 64 11.01 -15.62 -6.24
CA MET A 64 10.26 -15.01 -5.16
C MET A 64 9.16 -15.95 -4.69
N THR A 65 8.92 -15.94 -3.39
CA THR A 65 7.77 -16.58 -2.76
C THR A 65 6.59 -15.61 -2.71
N VAL A 66 5.40 -16.14 -2.48
CA VAL A 66 4.21 -15.30 -2.26
C VAL A 66 4.37 -14.40 -1.03
N GLY A 67 5.10 -14.84 -0.01
CA GLY A 67 5.43 -14.04 1.16
C GLY A 67 6.22 -12.79 0.81
N ASP A 68 7.22 -12.92 -0.06
CA ASP A 68 8.03 -11.78 -0.52
C ASP A 68 7.17 -10.77 -1.29
N LEU A 69 6.29 -11.27 -2.17
CA LEU A 69 5.36 -10.43 -2.93
C LEU A 69 4.34 -9.71 -2.04
N LYS A 70 3.84 -10.36 -0.99
CA LYS A 70 3.01 -9.71 0.03
C LYS A 70 3.75 -8.57 0.72
N GLY A 71 5.03 -8.76 1.03
CA GLY A 71 5.88 -7.71 1.57
C GLY A 71 6.01 -6.50 0.64
N LEU A 72 6.13 -6.73 -0.67
CA LEU A 72 6.16 -5.66 -1.68
C LEU A 72 4.80 -4.94 -1.82
N LEU A 73 3.69 -5.68 -1.76
CA LEU A 73 2.35 -5.07 -1.71
C LEU A 73 2.16 -4.20 -0.47
N ALA A 74 2.65 -4.63 0.69
CA ALA A 74 2.56 -3.84 1.91
C ALA A 74 3.38 -2.53 1.82
N GLN A 75 4.55 -2.57 1.18
CA GLN A 75 5.40 -1.39 0.97
C GLN A 75 4.83 -0.38 -0.03
N THR A 76 4.07 -0.84 -1.03
CA THR A 76 3.41 0.06 -2.00
C THR A 76 2.15 0.73 -1.43
N VAL A 77 1.58 0.19 -0.34
CA VAL A 77 0.38 0.71 0.32
C VAL A 77 0.72 1.50 1.59
N ALA A 78 1.87 1.24 2.21
CA ALA A 78 2.36 2.09 3.30
C ALA A 78 2.52 3.52 2.75
N PRO A 79 1.74 4.50 3.22
CA PRO A 79 2.05 5.88 2.88
C PRO A 79 3.45 6.10 3.40
N THR A 80 4.32 6.59 2.53
CA THR A 80 5.55 7.24 2.96
C THR A 80 5.13 8.32 3.94
N ARG A 81 5.07 7.99 5.24
CA ARG A 81 5.12 8.94 6.34
C ARG A 81 6.57 9.41 6.38
N ALA A 82 7.04 9.97 5.26
CA ALA A 82 8.15 10.89 5.27
C ALA A 82 7.66 11.99 6.20
N ALA A 83 8.31 12.10 7.35
CA ALA A 83 8.29 13.36 8.08
C ALA A 83 8.51 14.48 7.04
N PRO A 84 7.73 15.58 7.08
CA PRO A 84 8.02 16.71 6.23
C PRO A 84 9.51 17.07 6.39
N PRO A 85 10.21 17.44 5.31
CA PRO A 85 11.60 17.86 5.43
C PRO A 85 11.66 18.94 6.52
N PRO A 86 12.66 18.93 7.42
CA PRO A 86 12.81 19.99 8.40
C PRO A 86 12.97 21.30 7.61
N VAL A 87 11.95 22.16 7.68
CA VAL A 87 12.09 23.53 7.19
C VAL A 87 13.21 24.17 8.03
N PRO A 88 14.24 24.76 7.42
CA PRO A 88 15.18 25.56 8.19
C PRO A 88 14.38 26.73 8.78
N SER A 89 14.31 26.77 10.11
CA SER A 89 13.75 27.89 10.87
C SER A 89 14.51 29.15 10.51
N ALA A 90 13.98 29.92 9.55
CA ALA A 90 14.36 31.31 9.38
C ALA A 90 13.72 32.08 10.53
N GLU A 91 14.58 32.56 11.40
CA GLU A 91 14.32 33.39 12.55
C GLU A 91 13.66 34.68 12.07
N ILE A 92 12.40 34.90 12.47
CA ILE A 92 11.77 36.21 12.37
C ILE A 92 11.46 36.64 13.78
N ASP A 93 12.44 37.32 14.35
CA ASP A 93 12.36 38.11 15.57
C ASP A 93 11.37 39.26 15.35
N VAL A 94 10.21 39.18 16.00
CA VAL A 94 9.42 40.35 16.41
C VAL A 94 8.78 40.03 17.76
N ALA A 95 9.39 40.55 18.82
CA ALA A 95 8.80 40.65 20.16
C ALA A 95 7.91 41.92 20.27
N PRO A 96 7.31 42.24 21.43
CA PRO A 96 5.99 41.77 21.86
C PRO A 96 5.03 42.92 22.21
N ASP A 97 3.70 42.77 22.11
CA ASP A 97 2.79 43.58 22.96
C ASP A 97 1.39 42.96 23.18
N ARG A 98 1.20 42.47 24.41
CA ARG A 98 0.10 42.75 25.35
C ARG A 98 -1.39 42.51 24.98
N LYS A 99 -1.97 41.63 25.83
CA LYS A 99 -3.33 41.63 26.44
C LYS A 99 -4.45 41.21 25.45
N GLU A 100 -5.44 40.39 25.78
CA GLU A 100 -6.21 40.29 27.02
C GLU A 100 -6.65 38.84 27.30
N ARG A 101 -6.68 38.49 28.60
CA ARG A 101 -7.43 37.36 29.14
C ARG A 101 -8.92 37.67 29.00
N VAL A 102 -9.69 36.75 28.45
CA VAL A 102 -11.05 36.52 28.94
C VAL A 102 -11.18 35.04 29.23
N VAL A 103 -11.17 34.76 30.53
CA VAL A 103 -11.58 33.49 31.13
C VAL A 103 -13.11 33.50 31.03
N HIS A 104 -13.70 32.49 30.41
CA HIS A 104 -15.10 32.15 30.68
C HIS A 104 -15.08 30.84 31.46
N ASP A 105 -15.30 31.02 32.76
CA ASP A 105 -15.69 30.02 33.73
C ASP A 105 -17.22 30.07 33.80
N ASP A 106 -17.88 28.93 33.62
CA ASP A 106 -19.24 28.54 34.09
C ASP A 106 -19.56 27.23 33.34
N ASP A 107 -19.28 26.05 33.89
CA ASP A 107 -19.92 25.37 35.03
C ASP A 107 -21.38 24.96 34.81
N SER A 108 -21.67 23.76 35.29
CA SER A 108 -22.99 23.20 35.62
C SER A 108 -23.85 22.58 34.52
N GLY A 109 -24.06 21.27 34.66
CA GLY A 109 -25.13 20.53 33.99
C GLY A 109 -25.00 19.02 34.09
N ALA A 110 -24.93 18.48 35.31
CA ALA A 110 -24.96 17.06 35.59
C ALA A 110 -26.35 16.42 35.34
N ASP A 111 -26.32 15.10 35.24
CA ASP A 111 -27.34 14.11 35.61
C ASP A 111 -28.10 13.38 34.48
N ALA A 112 -27.71 12.11 34.38
CA ALA A 112 -28.49 10.89 34.19
C ALA A 112 -30.01 11.02 33.98
N HIS A 113 -30.54 10.21 33.06
CA HIS A 113 -31.16 8.92 33.43
C HIS A 113 -31.64 8.20 32.16
N ALA A 114 -31.33 6.90 32.11
CA ALA A 114 -32.03 5.94 31.27
C ALA A 114 -33.53 5.98 31.56
N GLU A 115 -34.38 5.58 30.60
CA GLU A 115 -35.40 4.51 30.75
C GLU A 115 -35.99 4.23 29.36
N GLU A 116 -36.03 2.95 29.01
CA GLU A 116 -36.58 2.42 27.75
C GLU A 116 -38.11 2.35 27.83
N PRO A 117 -38.86 2.68 26.76
CA PRO A 117 -40.26 2.31 26.70
C PRO A 117 -40.40 0.86 26.20
N THR A 118 -40.80 -0.02 27.12
CA THR A 118 -41.44 -1.29 26.77
C THR A 118 -42.73 -1.02 26.03
N LEU A 119 -42.91 -1.64 24.86
CA LEU A 119 -44.21 -1.74 24.22
C LEU A 119 -44.49 -3.20 23.88
N ASP A 120 -45.41 -3.72 24.68
CA ASP A 120 -46.07 -5.02 24.67
C ASP A 120 -46.72 -5.29 23.30
N LEU A 121 -46.47 -6.47 22.73
CA LEU A 121 -47.36 -7.13 21.76
C LEU A 121 -47.22 -8.66 21.83
#